data_AF-A0A699RDB4-F1
#
_entry.id   AF-A0A699RDB4-F1
#
_cell.length_a   1.000
_cell.length_b   1.000
_cell.length_c   1.000
_cell.angle_alpha   90.00
_cell.angle_beta   90.00
_cell.angle_gamma   90.00
#
_symmetry.space_group_name_H-M   'P 1'
#
loop_
_entity.id
_entity.type
_entity.pdbx_description
1 polymer ?
#
loop_
_entity_poly.entity_id
_entity_poly.type
_entity_poly.pdbx_seq_one_letter_code
_entity_poly.pdbx_strand_id
1 'polypeptide(L)'
;MATLADKTILLGADNCPPMLEKERECKLYDEFDKFAYKKGETLRDFYLRFSLLLNDMNIYNVKLEQIQVNTKFLNTLPPEWSKFMTDVKLVRYLHTIDIDQLHAYLG
;
A
#
# COMPACT_ATOMS: atom_id res chain seq x y z
N MET A 1 -38.75 -21.26 -21.14
CA MET A 1 -38.05 -21.42 -19.86
C MET A 1 -36.97 -22.47 -20.06
N ALA A 2 -35.74 -22.05 -20.31
CA ALA A 2 -34.58 -22.94 -20.43
C ALA A 2 -33.58 -22.58 -19.33
N THR A 3 -33.17 -23.60 -18.59
CA THR A 3 -32.58 -23.55 -17.25
C THR A 3 -31.10 -23.16 -17.28
N LEU A 4 -30.66 -22.48 -16.22
CA LEU A 4 -29.37 -21.81 -15.98
C LEU A 4 -28.15 -22.75 -15.82
N ALA A 5 -28.21 -24.04 -16.13
CA ALA A 5 -27.20 -24.99 -15.64
C ALA A 5 -26.14 -25.50 -16.64
N ASP A 6 -26.30 -25.35 -17.95
CA ASP A 6 -25.47 -26.10 -18.90
C ASP A 6 -24.62 -25.23 -19.83
N LYS A 7 -23.74 -24.41 -19.24
CA LYS A 7 -22.57 -23.85 -19.95
C LYS A 7 -21.25 -24.04 -19.19
N THR A 8 -21.20 -25.00 -18.27
CA THR A 8 -19.93 -25.51 -17.74
C THR A 8 -19.46 -26.61 -18.67
N ILE A 9 -18.63 -26.25 -19.66
CA ILE A 9 -17.49 -27.04 -20.19
C ILE A 9 -16.93 -26.22 -21.36
N LEU A 10 -15.77 -25.59 -21.15
CA LEU A 10 -14.54 -25.71 -21.96
C LEU A 10 -13.49 -24.68 -21.51
N LEU A 11 -12.21 -25.12 -21.58
CA LEU A 11 -10.94 -24.43 -21.28
C LEU A 11 -10.47 -24.64 -19.83
N GLY A 12 -9.42 -25.42 -19.50
CA GLY A 12 -8.23 -25.81 -20.28
C GLY A 12 -7.10 -24.82 -20.04
N ALA A 13 -6.13 -25.21 -19.20
CA ALA A 13 -4.83 -24.58 -18.88
C ALA A 13 -4.84 -23.17 -18.26
N ASP A 14 -4.00 -22.97 -17.23
CA ASP A 14 -3.72 -21.70 -16.50
C ASP A 14 -4.78 -21.16 -15.52
N ASN A 15 -5.25 -22.00 -14.59
CA ASN A 15 -5.94 -21.51 -13.38
C ASN A 15 -5.07 -21.78 -12.12
N CYS A 16 -4.08 -20.92 -11.87
CA CYS A 16 -3.90 -20.52 -10.46
C CYS A 16 -5.21 -19.81 -10.10
N PRO A 17 -5.96 -20.20 -9.05
CA PRO A 17 -7.30 -19.66 -8.87
C PRO A 17 -7.20 -18.14 -8.66
N PRO A 18 -7.84 -17.30 -9.49
CA PRO A 18 -7.85 -15.84 -9.27
C PRO A 18 -8.46 -15.46 -7.91
N MET A 19 -9.12 -16.41 -7.23
CA MET A 19 -9.57 -16.26 -5.85
C MET A 19 -8.41 -16.10 -4.86
N LEU A 20 -7.32 -16.87 -4.98
CA LEU A 20 -6.23 -16.87 -4.00
C LEU A 20 -5.30 -15.66 -4.18
N GLU A 21 -5.16 -15.18 -5.41
CA GLU A 21 -4.47 -13.92 -5.72
C GLU A 21 -5.28 -12.72 -5.21
N LYS A 22 -6.58 -12.64 -5.53
CA LYS A 22 -7.44 -11.58 -4.97
C LYS A 22 -7.55 -11.61 -3.46
N GLU A 23 -7.60 -12.79 -2.83
CA GLU A 23 -7.57 -12.90 -1.37
C GLU A 23 -6.28 -12.33 -0.77
N ARG A 24 -5.13 -12.50 -1.45
CA ARG A 24 -3.87 -11.89 -1.01
C ARG A 24 -3.83 -10.40 -1.25
N GLU A 25 -4.29 -9.91 -2.39
CA GLU A 25 -4.44 -8.47 -2.67
C GLU A 25 -5.33 -7.80 -1.60
N CYS A 26 -6.48 -8.39 -1.30
CA CYS A 26 -7.39 -7.90 -0.26
C CYS A 26 -6.73 -7.85 1.13
N LYS A 27 -5.93 -8.87 1.48
CA LYS A 27 -5.19 -8.89 2.76
C LYS A 27 -4.15 -7.77 2.82
N LEU A 28 -3.42 -7.53 1.74
CA LEU A 28 -2.42 -6.45 1.68
C LEU A 28 -3.09 -5.07 1.81
N TYR A 29 -4.23 -4.85 1.13
CA TYR A 29 -5.00 -3.62 1.29
C TYR A 29 -5.52 -3.43 2.72
N ASP A 30 -6.00 -4.49 3.37
CA ASP A 30 -6.43 -4.43 4.77
C ASP A 30 -5.25 -4.13 5.71
N GLU A 31 -4.08 -4.71 5.47
CA GLU A 31 -2.86 -4.44 6.22
C GLU A 31 -2.35 -3.00 5.99
N PHE A 32 -2.43 -2.50 4.75
CA PHE A 32 -2.16 -1.10 4.42
C PHE A 32 -3.09 -0.16 5.16
N ASP A 33 -4.38 -0.46 5.15
CA ASP A 33 -5.37 0.43 5.73
C ASP A 33 -5.24 0.48 7.25
N LYS A 34 -4.95 -0.66 7.88
CA LYS A 34 -4.68 -0.76 9.31
C LYS A 34 -3.26 -0.38 9.69
N PHE A 35 -2.41 -0.02 8.72
CA PHE A 35 -1.02 0.30 8.99
C PHE A 35 -0.93 1.54 9.90
N ALA A 36 -0.32 1.33 11.06
CA ALA A 36 -0.24 2.31 12.12
C ALA A 36 1.19 2.41 12.67
N TYR A 37 1.54 3.62 13.11
CA TYR A 37 2.75 3.84 13.90
C TYR A 37 2.61 3.17 15.27
N LYS A 38 3.59 2.36 15.65
CA LYS A 38 3.67 1.63 16.91
C LYS A 38 4.37 2.49 17.94
N LYS A 39 3.77 2.62 19.12
CA LYS A 39 4.37 3.34 20.24
C LYS A 39 5.74 2.72 20.58
N GLY A 40 6.79 3.54 20.54
CA GLY A 40 8.15 3.13 20.86
C GLY A 40 8.97 2.61 19.67
N GLU A 41 8.42 2.53 18.47
CA GLU A 41 9.24 2.31 17.27
C GLU A 41 9.96 3.59 16.84
N THR A 42 11.11 3.49 16.17
CA THR A 42 11.79 4.65 15.59
C THR A 42 11.23 4.97 14.20
N LEU A 43 11.46 6.18 13.70
CA LEU A 43 11.08 6.55 12.33
C LEU A 43 11.68 5.58 11.29
N ARG A 44 12.90 5.10 11.54
CA ARG A 44 13.58 4.10 10.70
C ARG A 44 12.85 2.75 10.72
N ASP A 45 12.45 2.27 11.91
CA ASP A 45 11.70 1.01 12.02
C ASP A 45 10.34 1.10 11.31
N PHE A 46 9.65 2.22 11.49
CA PHE A 46 8.42 2.54 10.78
C PHE A 46 8.63 2.53 9.26
N TYR A 47 9.67 3.22 8.77
CA TYR A 47 10.04 3.26 7.36
C TYR A 47 10.31 1.88 6.78
N LEU A 48 11.10 1.05 7.48
CA LEU A 48 11.43 -0.29 7.02
C LEU A 48 10.19 -1.17 6.93
N ARG A 49 9.30 -1.10 7.92
CA ARG A 49 8.03 -1.84 7.90
C ARG A 49 7.11 -1.40 6.77
N PHE A 50 7.03 -0.10 6.53
CA PHE A 50 6.20 0.46 5.46
C PHE A 50 6.77 0.10 4.08
N SER A 51 8.09 0.19 3.90
CA SER A 51 8.78 -0.18 2.66
C SER A 51 8.63 -1.66 2.35
N LEU A 52 8.66 -2.53 3.37
CA LEU A 52 8.41 -3.97 3.20
C LEU A 52 6.99 -4.22 2.67
N LEU A 53 5.99 -3.55 3.25
CA LEU A 53 4.59 -3.66 2.81
C LEU A 53 4.39 -3.18 1.36
N LEU A 54 5.04 -2.08 0.98
CA LEU A 54 5.02 -1.58 -0.40
C LEU A 54 5.71 -2.55 -1.37
N ASN A 55 6.82 -3.15 -0.95
CA ASN A 55 7.52 -4.15 -1.75
C ASN A 55 6.63 -5.39 -1.96
N ASP A 56 5.94 -5.86 -0.92
CA ASP A 56 5.00 -6.96 -1.03
C ASP A 56 3.86 -6.62 -2.00
N MET A 57 3.28 -5.42 -1.91
CA MET A 57 2.25 -4.96 -2.84
C MET A 57 2.74 -4.91 -4.29
N ASN A 58 3.95 -4.41 -4.53
CA ASN A 58 4.55 -4.39 -5.85
C ASN A 58 4.79 -5.80 -6.40
N ILE A 59 5.24 -6.74 -5.56
CA ILE A 59 5.43 -8.15 -5.94
C ILE A 59 4.11 -8.78 -6.38
N TYR A 60 3.03 -8.48 -5.67
CA TYR A 60 1.68 -8.96 -5.99
C TYR A 60 0.94 -8.08 -7.02
N ASN A 61 1.64 -7.18 -7.70
CA ASN A 61 1.10 -6.29 -8.74
C ASN A 61 -0.10 -5.43 -8.28
N VAL A 62 -0.18 -5.15 -6.98
CA VAL A 62 -1.15 -4.23 -6.38
C VAL A 62 -0.71 -2.80 -6.72
N LYS A 63 -1.42 -2.15 -7.63
CA LYS A 63 -1.11 -0.77 -8.04
C LYS A 63 -1.63 0.21 -7.00
N LEU A 64 -0.71 0.79 -6.22
CA LEU A 64 -0.97 1.99 -5.42
C LEU A 64 -0.41 3.22 -6.13
N GLU A 65 -1.18 4.30 -6.13
CA GLU A 65 -0.67 5.58 -6.61
C GLU A 65 0.28 6.18 -5.57
N GLN A 66 1.35 6.82 -6.05
CA GLN A 66 2.35 7.46 -5.18
C GLN A 66 1.71 8.43 -4.18
N ILE A 67 0.69 9.17 -4.62
CA ILE A 67 -0.02 10.10 -3.74
C ILE A 67 -0.76 9.39 -2.61
N GLN A 68 -1.33 8.20 -2.86
CA GLN A 68 -2.01 7.41 -1.83
C GLN A 68 -0.99 6.87 -0.81
N VAL A 69 0.12 6.34 -1.30
CA VAL A 69 1.24 5.85 -0.47
C VAL A 69 1.77 6.97 0.43
N ASN A 70 2.12 8.11 -0.17
CA ASN A 70 2.68 9.24 0.53
C ASN A 70 1.68 9.83 1.53
N THR A 71 0.42 9.99 1.13
CA THR A 71 -0.63 10.52 2.03
C THR A 71 -0.87 9.58 3.21
N LYS A 72 -0.89 8.26 3.00
CA LYS A 72 -1.03 7.27 4.08
C LYS A 72 0.16 7.37 5.03
N PHE A 73 1.39 7.35 4.51
CA PHE A 73 2.61 7.46 5.31
C PHE A 73 2.59 8.68 6.25
N LEU A 74 2.21 9.85 5.73
CA LEU A 74 2.13 11.08 6.52
C LEU A 74 1.01 11.04 7.57
N ASN A 75 -0.17 10.55 7.21
CA ASN A 75 -1.31 10.45 8.15
C ASN A 75 -1.03 9.46 9.28
N THR A 76 -0.19 8.46 9.03
CA THR A 76 0.19 7.47 10.03
C THR A 76 1.28 7.97 10.97
N LEU A 77 2.04 9.00 10.60
CA LEU A 77 3.11 9.53 11.43
C LEU A 77 2.58 10.28 12.66
N PRO A 78 3.28 10.19 13.81
CA PRO A 78 2.89 10.91 15.01
C PRO A 78 2.81 12.42 14.77
N PRO A 79 1.91 13.14 15.46
CA PRO A 79 1.78 14.60 15.33
C PRO A 79 3.07 15.35 15.70
N GLU A 80 3.98 14.71 16.43
CA GLU A 80 5.33 15.20 16.74
C GLU A 80 6.16 15.51 15.47
N TRP A 81 5.89 14.78 14.38
CA TRP A 81 6.50 14.96 13.06
C TRP A 81 5.72 15.95 12.17
N SER A 82 4.52 16.35 12.57
CA SER A 82 3.65 17.28 11.81
C SER A 82 4.31 18.64 11.55
N LYS A 83 5.19 19.09 12.45
CA LYS A 83 5.96 20.35 12.28
C LYS A 83 6.90 20.35 11.08
N PHE A 84 7.33 19.17 10.61
CA PHE A 84 8.16 19.02 9.40
C PHE A 84 7.30 18.93 8.13
N MET A 85 6.01 18.62 8.30
CA MET A 85 5.07 18.35 7.22
C MET A 85 4.22 19.56 6.82
N THR A 86 4.24 20.64 7.61
CA THR A 86 3.38 21.81 7.40
C THR A 86 3.79 22.68 6.20
N ASP A 87 4.84 22.30 5.48
CA ASP A 87 5.33 23.07 4.34
C ASP A 87 4.41 22.86 3.11
N VAL A 88 3.92 23.95 2.51
CA VAL A 88 3.05 23.93 1.31
C VAL A 88 3.74 23.24 0.13
N LYS A 89 5.08 23.19 0.16
CA LYS A 89 5.89 22.41 -0.77
C LYS A 89 5.54 20.93 -0.73
N LEU A 90 5.23 20.37 0.45
CA LEU A 90 5.01 18.94 0.62
C LEU A 90 3.81 18.46 -0.20
N VAL A 91 2.71 19.22 -0.26
CA VAL A 91 1.53 18.89 -1.09
C VAL A 91 1.88 18.71 -2.57
N ARG A 92 2.76 19.57 -3.11
CA ARG A 92 3.24 19.41 -4.50
C ARG A 92 4.22 18.26 -4.63
N TYR A 93 5.04 18.07 -3.61
CA TYR A 93 5.98 16.97 -3.51
C TYR A 93 5.26 15.61 -3.44
N LEU A 94 4.11 15.47 -2.78
CA LEU A 94 3.36 14.20 -2.68
C LEU A 94 3.05 13.53 -4.02
N HIS A 95 2.93 14.32 -5.09
CA HIS A 95 2.71 13.84 -6.45
C HIS A 95 3.98 13.37 -7.16
N THR A 96 5.18 13.67 -6.64
CA THR A 96 6.45 13.54 -7.38
C THR A 96 7.60 12.90 -6.62
N ILE A 97 7.67 13.02 -5.28
CA ILE A 97 8.73 12.38 -4.48
C ILE A 97 8.31 10.98 -4.03
N ASP A 98 9.28 10.08 -4.02
CA ASP A 98 9.14 8.73 -3.51
C ASP A 98 9.37 8.63 -1.99
N ILE A 99 8.98 7.51 -1.39
CA ILE A 99 9.14 7.23 0.04
C ILE A 99 10.60 7.30 0.49
N ASP A 100 11.55 6.89 -0.35
CA ASP A 100 12.99 6.99 -0.07
C ASP A 100 13.43 8.45 0.12
N GLN A 101 12.91 9.35 -0.70
CA GLN A 101 13.22 10.79 -0.63
C GLN A 101 12.53 11.44 0.56
N LEU A 102 11.30 11.04 0.89
CA LEU A 102 10.62 11.46 2.12
C LEU A 102 11.40 11.06 3.36
N HIS A 103 11.90 9.82 3.41
CA HIS A 103 12.71 9.35 4.53
C HIS A 103 14.04 10.12 4.64
N ALA A 104 14.70 10.41 3.52
CA ALA A 104 15.92 11.23 3.51
C ALA A 104 15.68 12.69 3.97
N TYR A 105 14.46 13.22 3.79
CA TYR A 105 14.09 14.57 4.26
C TYR A 105 13.74 14.60 5.76
N LEU A 106 13.21 13.50 6.30
CA LEU A 106 12.77 13.40 7.69
C LEU A 106 13.86 12.92 8.66
N GLY A 107 14.93 12.27 8.15
CA GLY A 107 16.08 11.81 8.92
C GLY A 107 17.17 12.87 9.09
#